data_AF-E2ATN5-F1
#
_entry.id   AF-E2ATN5-F1
#
_cell.length_a   1.000
_cell.length_b   1.000
_cell.length_c   1.000
_cell.angle_alpha   90.00
_cell.angle_beta   90.00
_cell.angle_gamma   90.00
#
_symmetry.space_group_name_H-M   'P 1'
#
loop_
_entity.id
_entity.type
_entity.pdbx_description
1 polymer ?
#
loop_
_entity_poly.entity_id
_entity_poly.type
_entity_poly.pdbx_seq_one_letter_code
_entity_poly.pdbx_strand_id
1 'polypeptide(L)' 'CKSFFKRSVRRNLTYSCRGNRNCPIDQHHRNQCQFCRLKKCLKMGM' A
#
# COMPACT_ATOMS: atom_id res chain seq x y z
N CYS A 1 -0.27 9.13 -0.81
CA CYS A 1 0.38 7.93 -1.39
C CYS A 1 1.84 8.15 -1.78
N LYS A 2 2.18 9.29 -2.40
CA LYS A 2 3.53 9.74 -2.80
C LYS A 2 4.72 9.26 -1.94
N SER A 3 4.83 9.66 -0.67
CA SER A 3 5.99 9.30 0.19
C SER A 3 6.05 7.81 0.53
N PHE A 4 4.90 7.16 0.71
CA PHE A 4 4.84 5.71 0.94
C PHE A 4 5.33 4.95 -0.29
N PHE A 5 4.77 5.27 -1.47
CA PHE A 5 5.15 4.64 -2.73
C PHE A 5 6.65 4.77 -3.04
N LYS A 6 7.20 5.99 -2.93
CA LYS A 6 8.64 6.23 -3.15
C LYS A 6 9.53 5.36 -2.25
N ARG A 7 9.17 5.20 -0.97
CA ARG A 7 9.93 4.36 -0.03
C ARG A 7 9.83 2.88 -0.38
N SER A 8 8.63 2.41 -0.72
CA SER A 8 8.40 1.01 -1.07
C SER A 8 9.18 0.59 -2.32
N VAL A 9 9.20 1.42 -3.37
CA VAL A 9 9.95 1.13 -4.59
C VAL A 9 11.46 1.24 -4.39
N ARG A 10 11.95 2.33 -3.78
CA ARG A 10 13.40 2.54 -3.59
C ARG A 10 14.07 1.47 -2.75
N ARG A 11 13.37 0.95 -1.74
CA ARG A 11 13.88 -0.09 -0.85
C ARG A 11 13.45 -1.50 -1.26
N ASN A 12 12.79 -1.64 -2.41
CA ASN A 12 12.23 -2.89 -2.92
C ASN A 12 11.46 -3.68 -1.84
N LEU A 13 10.59 -2.97 -1.09
CA LEU A 13 9.87 -3.57 0.04
C LEU A 13 8.71 -4.41 -0.45
N THR A 14 8.74 -5.70 -0.13
CA THR A 14 7.62 -6.61 -0.34
C THR A 14 6.72 -6.61 0.89
N TYR A 15 5.45 -6.29 0.71
CA TYR A 15 4.45 -6.36 1.77
C TYR A 15 3.57 -7.60 1.59
N SER A 16 3.10 -8.15 2.69
CA SER A 16 2.11 -9.23 2.69
C SER A 16 0.79 -8.73 3.29
N CYS A 17 -0.33 -9.10 2.68
CA CYS A 17 -1.64 -8.88 3.28
C CYS A 17 -1.95 -9.99 4.27
N ARG A 18 -2.53 -9.65 5.43
CA ARG A 18 -3.01 -10.63 6.42
C ARG A 18 -4.46 -11.06 6.21
N GLY A 19 -5.17 -10.46 5.26
CA GLY A 19 -6.55 -10.79 4.91
C GLY A 19 -6.69 -11.05 3.40
N ASN A 20 -7.85 -10.73 2.85
CA ASN A 20 -8.22 -11.09 1.48
C ASN A 20 -7.59 -10.23 0.36
N ARG A 21 -6.46 -9.55 0.62
CA ARG A 21 -5.78 -8.67 -0.36
C ARG A 21 -6.68 -7.57 -0.97
N ASN A 22 -7.76 -7.24 -0.27
CA ASN A 22 -8.76 -6.23 -0.63
C ASN A 22 -9.17 -5.38 0.58
N CYS A 23 -8.20 -5.05 1.44
CA CYS A 23 -8.47 -4.24 2.63
C CYS A 23 -8.94 -2.83 2.21
N PRO A 24 -9.94 -2.25 2.89
CA PRO A 24 -10.31 -0.86 2.71
C PRO A 24 -9.14 0.05 3.11
N ILE A 25 -8.79 1.01 2.25
CA ILE A 25 -7.68 1.95 2.45
C ILE A 25 -8.26 3.36 2.55
N ASP A 26 -8.59 3.73 3.78
CA ASP A 26 -9.10 5.04 4.19
C ASP A 26 -8.03 5.89 4.87
N GLN A 27 -8.30 7.19 5.08
CA GLN A 27 -7.32 8.11 5.67
C GLN A 27 -6.78 7.66 7.03
N HIS A 28 -7.65 7.12 7.89
CA HIS A 28 -7.31 6.67 9.24
C HIS A 28 -6.62 5.29 9.24
N HIS A 29 -7.08 4.35 8.41
CA HIS A 29 -6.66 2.94 8.45
C HIS A 29 -5.73 2.50 7.30
N ARG A 30 -5.31 3.41 6.42
CA ARG A 30 -4.39 3.10 5.29
C ARG A 30 -3.08 2.42 5.68
N ASN A 31 -2.64 2.55 6.93
CA ASN A 31 -1.42 1.91 7.42
C ASN A 31 -1.64 0.46 7.92
N GLN A 32 -2.89 0.03 8.09
CA GLN A 32 -3.25 -1.30 8.59
C GLN A 32 -2.85 -2.42 7.62
N CYS A 33 -2.87 -2.13 6.30
CA CYS A 33 -2.37 -3.06 5.29
C CYS A 33 -1.50 -2.33 4.25
N GLN A 34 -0.19 -2.41 4.42
CA GLN A 34 0.79 -1.83 3.50
C GLN A 34 0.71 -2.45 2.10
N PHE A 35 0.40 -3.76 2.01
CA PHE A 35 0.21 -4.43 0.72
C PHE A 35 -0.95 -3.83 -0.08
N CYS A 36 -2.15 -3.79 0.50
CA CYS A 36 -3.33 -3.25 -0.16
C CYS A 36 -3.17 -1.76 -0.47
N ARG A 37 -2.49 -1.02 0.42
CA ARG A 37 -2.13 0.38 0.17
C ARG A 37 -1.22 0.52 -1.06
N LEU A 38 -0.15 -0.27 -1.16
CA LEU A 38 0.79 -0.22 -2.29
C LEU A 38 0.09 -0.60 -3.59
N LYS A 39 -0.70 -1.68 -3.58
CA LYS A 39 -1.54 -2.11 -4.70
C LYS A 39 -2.49 -0.99 -5.17
N LYS A 40 -3.13 -0.27 -4.24
CA LYS A 40 -3.99 0.88 -4.56
C LYS A 40 -3.19 2.04 -5.17
N CYS A 41 -1.99 2.35 -4.64
CA CYS A 41 -1.12 3.38 -5.22
C CYS A 41 -0.75 3.04 -6.68
N LEU A 42 -0.37 1.80 -6.94
CA LEU A 42 -0.05 1.33 -8.30
C LEU A 42 -1.26 1.45 -9.24
N LYS A 43 -2.45 1.00 -8.80
CA LYS A 43 -3.67 1.05 -9.60
C LYS A 43 -4.09 2.48 -9.96
N MET A 44 -3.84 3.44 -9.08
CA MET A 44 -4.15 4.86 -9.30
C MET A 44 -3.08 5.61 -10.10
N GLY A 45 -2.01 4.94 -10.56
CA GLY A 45 -0.93 5.57 -11.34
C GLY A 45 0.15 6.28 -10.50
N MET A 46 0.27 5.91 -9.23
CA MET A 46 0.98 6.60 -8.11
C MET A 46 0.21 7.73 -7.43
#